data_AF-A0A850K140-F1
#
_entry.id   AF-A0A850K140-F1
#
_cell.length_a   1.000
_cell.length_b   1.000
_cell.length_c   1.000
_cell.angle_alpha   90.00
_cell.angle_beta   90.00
_cell.angle_gamma   90.00
#
_symmetry.space_group_name_H-M   'P 1'
#
loop_
_entity.id
_entity.type
_entity.pdbx_description
1 polymer ?
#
loop_
_entity_poly.entity_id
_entity_poly.type
_entity_poly.pdbx_seq_one_letter_code
_entity_poly.pdbx_strand_id
1 'polypeptide(L)'
;MANQKVLEEYLVGSKTSYLRSDDNNGKVIMLSGKWGSGKTHFWQDKIAREELKKELKKKREVYAYISLYGKSSIEEIENDIFSQVYYDAIGGKNFVTNGFSTFTKRMKRFGSKKIANGLREEQEDNIERVALSRLNNGGIICFDDFERKSKEIDLNDLFGFITQLSLNFGVR
;
A
#
# COMPACT_ATOMS: atom_id res chain seq x y z
N MET A 1 -14.11 4.98 -24.09
CA MET A 1 -15.02 5.41 -23.00
C MET A 1 -15.80 4.24 -22.37
N ALA A 2 -16.36 3.30 -23.15
CA ALA A 2 -17.09 2.13 -22.59
C ALA A 2 -16.27 1.33 -21.55
N ASN A 3 -15.01 1.01 -21.84
CA ASN A 3 -14.17 0.24 -20.91
C ASN A 3 -13.83 0.97 -19.60
N GLN A 4 -13.66 2.30 -19.65
CA GLN A 4 -13.38 3.09 -18.43
C GLN A 4 -14.58 3.09 -17.49
N LYS A 5 -15.80 3.25 -18.03
CA LYS A 5 -17.02 3.22 -17.23
C LYS A 5 -17.25 1.84 -16.59
N VAL A 6 -17.00 0.76 -17.34
CA VAL A 6 -17.08 -0.60 -16.81
C VAL A 6 -16.07 -0.84 -15.69
N LEU A 7 -14.82 -0.37 -15.85
CA LEU A 7 -13.80 -0.45 -14.82
C LEU A 7 -14.16 0.39 -13.59
N GLU A 8 -14.67 1.60 -13.77
CA GLU A 8 -15.13 2.45 -12.67
C GLU A 8 -16.25 1.77 -11.87
N GLU A 9 -17.25 1.20 -12.56
CA GLU A 9 -18.35 0.48 -11.92
C GLU A 9 -17.84 -0.74 -11.13
N TYR A 10 -16.94 -1.53 -11.73
CA TYR A 10 -16.33 -2.69 -11.07
C TYR A 10 -15.53 -2.32 -9.82
N LEU A 11 -14.76 -1.23 -9.88
CA LEU A 11 -13.87 -0.82 -8.80
C LEU A 11 -14.63 -0.10 -7.67
N VAL A 12 -15.53 0.82 -8.01
CA VAL A 12 -16.16 1.75 -7.05
C VAL A 12 -17.65 2.04 -7.30
N GLY A 13 -18.32 1.40 -8.27
CA GLY A 13 -19.71 1.70 -8.63
C GLY A 13 -20.75 1.50 -7.53
N SER A 14 -20.53 0.54 -6.63
CA SER A 14 -21.47 0.15 -5.59
C SER A 14 -20.77 -0.15 -4.26
N LYS A 15 -21.51 -0.48 -3.20
CA LYS A 15 -20.93 -0.89 -1.90
C LYS A 15 -20.22 -2.24 -1.95
N THR A 16 -20.55 -3.08 -2.93
CA THR A 16 -19.97 -4.40 -3.13
C THR A 16 -18.90 -4.40 -4.22
N SER A 17 -18.60 -3.24 -4.80
CA SER A 17 -17.51 -3.10 -5.78
C SER A 17 -16.17 -3.41 -5.14
N TYR A 18 -15.20 -3.81 -5.96
CA TYR A 18 -13.95 -4.44 -5.53
C TYR A 18 -13.22 -3.67 -4.43
N LEU A 19 -13.08 -2.34 -4.57
CA LEU A 19 -12.34 -1.50 -3.62
C LEU A 19 -13.11 -1.17 -2.32
N ARG A 20 -14.41 -1.47 -2.28
CA ARG A 20 -15.29 -1.21 -1.12
C ARG A 20 -15.67 -2.48 -0.35
N SER A 21 -15.56 -3.63 -1.01
CA SER A 21 -15.82 -4.94 -0.43
C SER A 21 -14.69 -5.37 0.50
N ASP A 22 -15.05 -5.88 1.68
CA ASP A 22 -14.08 -6.44 2.64
C ASP A 22 -13.62 -7.85 2.23
N ASP A 23 -14.32 -8.50 1.29
CA ASP A 23 -13.95 -9.79 0.69
C ASP A 23 -13.06 -9.58 -0.55
N ASN A 24 -11.75 -9.47 -0.31
CA ASN A 24 -10.75 -9.33 -1.37
C ASN A 24 -9.88 -10.59 -1.57
N ASN A 25 -9.95 -11.57 -0.67
CA ASN A 25 -9.20 -12.85 -0.70
C ASN A 25 -7.74 -12.74 -1.17
N GLY A 26 -7.02 -11.67 -0.80
CA GLY A 26 -5.63 -11.44 -1.22
C GLY A 26 -5.45 -11.16 -2.72
N LYS A 27 -6.51 -10.76 -3.43
CA LYS A 27 -6.45 -10.41 -4.85
C LYS A 27 -5.75 -9.07 -5.01
N VAL A 28 -4.96 -8.97 -6.08
CA VAL A 28 -4.31 -7.74 -6.54
C VAL A 28 -4.80 -7.47 -7.96
N ILE A 29 -5.10 -6.21 -8.26
CA ILE A 29 -5.52 -5.79 -9.60
C ILE A 29 -4.41 -5.02 -10.29
N MET A 30 -4.23 -5.24 -11.60
CA MET A 30 -3.30 -4.49 -12.42
C MET A 30 -4.06 -3.73 -13.50
N LEU A 31 -3.97 -2.39 -13.48
CA LEU A 31 -4.46 -1.55 -14.56
C LEU A 31 -3.38 -1.45 -15.65
N SER A 32 -3.57 -2.17 -16.75
CA SER A 32 -2.63 -2.19 -17.88
C SER A 32 -3.14 -1.39 -19.08
N GLY A 33 -2.21 -0.88 -19.87
CA GLY A 33 -2.52 -0.05 -21.05
C GLY A 33 -1.29 0.65 -21.60
N LYS A 34 -1.36 1.09 -22.85
CA LYS A 34 -0.26 1.80 -23.54
C LYS A 34 0.22 3.02 -22.74
N TRP A 35 1.46 3.43 -22.97
CA TRP A 35 1.96 4.71 -22.46
C TRP A 35 1.04 5.86 -22.91
N GLY A 36 0.75 6.81 -22.03
CA GLY A 36 -0.15 7.94 -22.32
C GLY A 36 -1.64 7.60 -22.41
N SER A 37 -2.08 6.37 -22.10
CA SER A 37 -3.50 5.98 -22.17
C SER A 37 -4.37 6.53 -21.03
N GLY A 38 -3.82 7.39 -20.16
CA GLY A 38 -4.55 8.01 -19.05
C GLY A 38 -4.78 7.12 -17.82
N LYS A 39 -3.93 6.11 -17.56
CA LYS A 39 -4.07 5.21 -16.39
C LYS A 39 -4.00 5.97 -15.07
N THR A 40 -2.95 6.76 -14.86
CA THR A 40 -2.75 7.60 -13.67
C THR A 40 -3.91 8.59 -13.50
N HIS A 41 -4.30 9.28 -14.57
CA HIS A 41 -5.45 10.19 -14.57
C HIS A 41 -6.75 9.46 -14.21
N PHE A 42 -6.98 8.25 -14.73
CA PHE A 42 -8.17 7.46 -14.40
C PHE A 42 -8.17 7.09 -12.91
N TRP A 43 -7.04 6.63 -12.37
CA TRP A 43 -6.95 6.30 -10.95
C TRP A 43 -7.19 7.52 -10.06
N GLN A 44 -6.47 8.62 -10.30
CA GLN A 44 -6.52 9.81 -9.44
C GLN A 44 -7.89 10.52 -9.51
N ASP A 45 -8.44 10.69 -10.71
CA ASP A 45 -9.61 11.55 -10.89
C ASP A 45 -10.95 10.81 -10.88
N LYS A 46 -10.95 9.48 -11.10
CA LYS A 46 -12.19 8.69 -11.15
C LYS A 46 -12.32 7.73 -9.98
N ILE A 47 -11.23 7.08 -9.60
CA ILE A 47 -11.25 6.01 -8.59
C ILE A 47 -10.93 6.54 -7.20
N ALA A 48 -9.73 7.06 -6.99
CA ALA A 48 -9.21 7.53 -5.70
C ALA A 48 -9.68 8.95 -5.35
N ARG A 49 -10.98 9.22 -5.55
CA ARG A 49 -11.60 10.49 -5.20
C ARG A 49 -11.77 10.64 -3.69
N GLU A 50 -12.05 11.86 -3.27
CA GLU A 50 -12.24 12.21 -1.85
C GLU A 50 -13.38 11.44 -1.18
N GLU A 51 -14.40 11.02 -1.92
CA GLU A 51 -15.47 10.17 -1.39
C GLU A 51 -14.93 8.81 -0.92
N LEU A 52 -14.15 8.12 -1.76
CA LEU A 52 -13.54 6.84 -1.41
C LEU A 52 -12.57 7.00 -0.24
N LYS A 53 -11.70 8.01 -0.27
CA LYS A 53 -10.77 8.27 0.84
C LYS A 53 -11.50 8.54 2.16
N LYS A 54 -12.61 9.29 2.15
CA LYS A 54 -13.44 9.52 3.33
C LYS A 54 -14.11 8.25 3.84
N GLU A 55 -14.55 7.36 2.95
CA GLU A 55 -15.09 6.05 3.31
C GLU A 55 -14.03 5.19 4.03
N LEU A 56 -12.83 5.08 3.45
CA LEU A 56 -11.70 4.35 4.06
C LEU A 56 -11.35 4.93 5.44
N LYS A 57 -11.23 6.25 5.53
CA LYS A 57 -10.91 6.94 6.79
C LYS A 57 -11.93 6.69 7.89
N LYS A 58 -13.23 6.62 7.57
CA LYS A 58 -14.29 6.26 8.53
C LYS A 58 -14.12 4.84 9.06
N LYS A 59 -13.69 3.90 8.22
CA LYS A 59 -13.35 2.52 8.61
C LYS A 59 -11.98 2.40 9.30
N ARG A 60 -11.21 3.49 9.39
CA ARG A 60 -9.80 3.52 9.83
C ARG A 60 -8.87 2.71 8.93
N GLU A 61 -9.31 2.42 7.70
CA GLU A 61 -8.51 1.83 6.63
C GLU A 61 -7.55 2.86 6.03
N VAL A 62 -6.48 2.37 5.39
CA VAL A 62 -5.47 3.22 4.77
C VAL A 62 -5.73 3.48 3.29
N TYR A 63 -5.24 4.62 2.80
CA TYR A 63 -5.03 4.87 1.39
C TYR A 63 -3.59 5.34 1.19
N ALA A 64 -2.82 4.65 0.36
CA ALA A 64 -1.47 5.06 -0.02
C ALA A 64 -1.31 5.03 -1.55
N TYR A 65 -0.62 6.03 -2.10
CA TYR A 65 -0.28 6.09 -3.51
C TYR A 65 1.23 6.12 -3.65
N ILE A 66 1.79 5.08 -4.25
CA ILE A 66 3.22 4.82 -4.29
C ILE A 66 3.67 4.81 -5.75
N SER A 67 4.33 5.89 -6.17
CA SER A 67 5.05 5.88 -7.44
C SER A 67 6.32 5.04 -7.29
N LEU A 68 6.55 4.09 -8.19
CA LEU A 68 7.79 3.31 -8.24
C LEU A 68 8.95 4.10 -8.86
N TYR A 69 8.66 5.25 -9.46
CA TYR A 69 9.68 6.11 -10.04
C TYR A 69 10.54 6.76 -8.96
N GLY A 70 11.85 6.79 -9.19
CA GLY A 70 12.82 7.37 -8.24
C GLY A 70 13.12 6.51 -7.03
N LYS A 71 12.52 5.31 -6.91
CA LYS A 71 12.82 4.34 -5.85
C LYS A 71 13.82 3.30 -6.34
N SER A 72 14.84 3.05 -5.54
CA SER A 72 15.96 2.15 -5.84
C SER A 72 15.84 0.78 -5.17
N SER A 73 15.02 0.65 -4.12
CA SER A 73 14.89 -0.57 -3.33
C SER A 73 13.47 -0.82 -2.82
N ILE A 74 13.18 -2.07 -2.44
CA ILE A 74 11.93 -2.43 -1.73
C ILE A 74 11.81 -1.68 -0.40
N GLU A 75 12.93 -1.44 0.28
CA GLU A 75 12.94 -0.69 1.55
C GLU A 75 12.49 0.77 1.37
N GLU A 76 12.87 1.43 0.27
CA GLU A 76 12.37 2.78 -0.04
C GLU A 76 10.86 2.79 -0.35
N ILE A 77 10.35 1.75 -1.02
CA ILE A 77 8.91 1.57 -1.28
C ILE A 77 8.16 1.40 0.05
N GLU A 78 8.67 0.52 0.92
CA GLU A 78 8.15 0.27 2.25
C GLU A 78 8.12 1.52 3.12
N ASN A 79 9.22 2.27 3.14
CA ASN A 79 9.35 3.53 3.87
C ASN A 79 8.32 4.58 3.43
N ASP A 80 8.07 4.70 2.12
CA ASP A 80 7.07 5.62 1.58
C ASP A 80 5.65 5.22 2.02
N ILE A 81 5.32 3.91 1.95
CA ILE A 81 4.04 3.40 2.44
C ILE A 81 3.85 3.75 3.92
N PHE A 82 4.82 3.41 4.79
CA PHE A 82 4.71 3.68 6.22
C PHE A 82 4.61 5.16 6.54
N SER A 83 5.36 6.00 5.83
CA SER A 83 5.33 7.44 5.99
C SER A 83 3.96 8.02 5.65
N GLN A 84 3.37 7.63 4.52
CA GLN A 84 2.04 8.08 4.12
C GLN A 84 0.95 7.60 5.09
N VAL A 85 0.99 6.31 5.47
CA VAL A 85 0.03 5.73 6.42
C VAL A 85 0.12 6.43 7.77
N TYR A 86 1.33 6.61 8.29
CA TYR A 86 1.53 7.30 9.56
C TYR A 86 1.02 8.73 9.50
N TYR A 87 1.38 9.47 8.46
CA TYR A 87 0.96 10.85 8.25
C TYR A 87 -0.57 11.00 8.29
N ASP A 88 -1.32 10.14 7.58
CA ASP A 88 -2.79 10.14 7.67
C ASP A 88 -3.29 9.75 9.08
N ALA A 89 -2.64 8.77 9.71
CA ALA A 89 -3.02 8.29 11.04
C ALA A 89 -2.99 9.37 12.13
N ILE A 90 -2.00 10.27 12.05
CA ILE A 90 -1.76 11.33 13.04
C ILE A 90 -2.31 12.70 12.63
N GLY A 91 -2.94 12.80 11.46
CA GLY A 91 -3.53 14.04 10.96
C GLY A 91 -2.51 15.08 10.50
N GLY A 92 -1.38 14.64 9.96
CA GLY A 92 -0.44 15.48 9.23
C GLY A 92 0.51 16.36 10.06
N LYS A 93 0.79 16.01 11.32
CA LYS A 93 1.82 16.71 12.11
C LYS A 93 3.23 16.41 11.60
N ASN A 94 4.18 17.32 11.88
CA ASN A 94 5.58 17.22 11.48
C ASN A 94 6.14 15.83 11.77
N PHE A 95 6.45 15.12 10.70
CA PHE A 95 6.96 13.76 10.74
C PHE A 95 8.44 13.78 10.34
N VAL A 96 9.30 13.28 11.22
CA VAL A 96 10.73 13.08 10.92
C VAL A 96 10.92 11.60 10.58
N THR A 97 11.24 11.33 9.33
CA THR A 97 11.48 9.98 8.79
C THR A 97 12.88 9.50 9.19
N ASN A 98 13.01 8.88 10.36
CA ASN A 98 14.10 7.92 10.54
C ASN A 98 13.60 6.59 9.95
N GLY A 99 14.35 6.01 9.01
CA GLY A 99 13.89 4.90 8.15
C GLY A 99 13.14 3.79 8.88
N PHE A 100 11.94 3.45 8.39
CA PHE A 100 11.12 2.33 8.82
C PHE A 100 11.64 1.02 8.21
N SER A 101 12.52 0.32 8.92
CA SER A 101 13.11 -0.94 8.41
C SER A 101 12.31 -2.20 8.78
N THR A 102 11.07 -2.09 9.27
CA THR A 102 10.47 -3.19 10.05
C THR A 102 9.61 -4.19 9.28
N PHE A 103 9.02 -3.89 8.13
CA PHE A 103 8.39 -4.92 7.31
C PHE A 103 9.44 -5.86 6.71
N THR A 104 10.62 -5.39 6.29
CA THR A 104 11.76 -6.30 6.01
C THR A 104 12.19 -7.13 7.25
N LYS A 105 12.28 -6.53 8.45
CA LYS A 105 12.59 -7.26 9.71
C LYS A 105 11.52 -8.31 10.05
N ARG A 106 10.24 -7.99 9.85
CA ARG A 106 9.08 -8.85 10.15
C ARG A 106 8.94 -9.97 9.12
N MET A 107 9.24 -9.71 7.84
CA MET A 107 9.30 -10.76 6.82
C MET A 107 10.45 -11.74 7.03
N LYS A 108 11.63 -11.23 7.40
CA LYS A 108 12.77 -12.09 7.81
C LYS A 108 12.42 -12.98 8.99
N ARG A 109 11.59 -12.51 9.93
CA ARG A 109 11.07 -13.30 11.06
C ARG A 109 10.08 -14.41 10.63
N PHE A 110 9.26 -14.19 9.60
CA PHE A 110 8.38 -15.24 9.07
C PHE A 110 9.11 -16.31 8.25
N GLY A 111 10.20 -15.96 7.55
CA GLY A 111 11.07 -16.91 6.84
C GLY A 111 12.02 -17.70 7.76
N SER A 112 12.31 -17.18 8.95
CA SER A 112 13.26 -17.77 9.90
C SER A 112 12.53 -18.39 11.09
N LYS A 113 12.22 -19.68 11.04
CA LYS A 113 11.68 -20.49 12.18
C LYS A 113 12.60 -20.56 13.42
N LYS A 114 13.59 -19.70 13.55
CA LYS A 114 14.51 -19.62 14.69
C LYS A 114 14.92 -18.18 14.93
N ILE A 115 14.22 -17.48 15.81
CA ILE A 115 14.87 -16.55 16.76
C ILE A 115 14.20 -16.77 18.10
N ALA A 116 14.69 -17.80 18.80
CA ALA A 116 14.60 -17.87 20.24
C ALA A 116 15.58 -16.84 20.83
N ASN A 117 15.13 -16.22 21.92
CA ASN A 117 15.90 -15.39 22.85
C ASN A 117 16.32 -14.00 22.37
N GLY A 118 15.69 -12.99 22.97
CA GLY A 118 16.16 -11.61 22.93
C GLY A 118 15.05 -10.58 22.80
N LEU A 119 13.98 -10.67 23.61
CA LEU A 119 13.09 -9.53 23.82
C LEU A 119 13.81 -8.52 24.73
N ARG A 120 14.75 -7.78 24.14
CA ARG A 120 15.02 -6.43 24.61
C ARG A 120 13.91 -5.58 24.03
N GLU A 121 12.97 -5.17 24.89
CA GLU A 121 12.06 -4.06 24.62
C GLU A 121 12.89 -2.79 24.52
N GLU A 122 13.63 -2.64 23.41
CA GLU A 122 14.15 -1.35 23.01
C GLU A 122 12.99 -0.52 22.48
N GLN A 123 12.89 0.69 23.01
CA GLN A 123 11.85 1.67 22.75
C GLN A 123 11.94 2.19 21.30
N GLU A 124 11.74 1.33 20.31
CA GLU A 124 11.55 1.71 18.90
C GLU A 124 10.11 2.25 18.73
N ASP A 125 10.01 3.52 19.09
CA ASP A 125 9.20 4.65 18.61
C ASP A 125 7.77 4.43 18.10
N ASN A 126 6.83 5.14 18.74
CA ASN A 126 5.37 5.18 18.51
C ASN A 126 4.90 5.20 17.04
N ILE A 127 5.73 5.65 16.12
CA ILE A 127 5.40 5.89 14.73
C ILE A 127 5.10 4.58 14.00
N GLU A 128 6.00 3.61 14.08
CA GLU A 128 5.89 2.35 13.37
C GLU A 128 4.69 1.53 13.86
N ARG A 129 4.50 1.49 15.19
CA ARG A 129 3.35 0.82 15.81
C ARG A 129 2.03 1.42 15.34
N VAL A 130 1.95 2.75 15.22
CA VAL A 130 0.77 3.44 14.70
C VAL A 130 0.55 3.08 13.23
N ALA A 131 1.59 3.11 12.41
CA ALA A 131 1.47 2.81 10.99
C ALA A 131 1.06 1.36 10.74
N LEU A 132 1.69 0.40 11.43
CA LEU A 132 1.32 -1.01 11.39
C LEU A 132 -0.10 -1.26 11.91
N SER A 133 -0.49 -0.59 13.00
CA SER A 133 -1.85 -0.69 13.52
C SER A 133 -2.89 -0.18 12.52
N ARG A 134 -2.56 0.84 11.73
CA ARG A 134 -3.45 1.32 10.67
C ARG A 134 -3.46 0.38 9.47
N LEU A 135 -2.31 -0.10 9.02
CA LEU A 135 -2.22 -1.08 7.92
C LEU A 135 -2.99 -2.36 8.22
N ASN A 136 -2.97 -2.85 9.46
CA ASN A 136 -3.73 -4.02 9.89
C ASN A 136 -5.26 -3.86 9.75
N ASN A 137 -5.78 -2.64 9.61
CA ASN A 137 -7.21 -2.43 9.32
C ASN A 137 -7.54 -2.69 7.85
N GLY A 138 -6.55 -2.94 6.99
CA GLY A 138 -6.71 -3.01 5.55
C GLY A 138 -6.77 -1.63 4.89
N GLY A 139 -7.22 -1.61 3.64
CA GLY A 139 -7.32 -0.40 2.84
C GLY A 139 -6.90 -0.61 1.40
N ILE A 140 -6.34 0.43 0.79
CA ILE A 140 -5.94 0.44 -0.62
C ILE A 140 -4.50 0.96 -0.75
N ILE A 141 -3.64 0.23 -1.45
CA ILE A 141 -2.30 0.69 -1.84
C ILE A 141 -2.20 0.67 -3.37
N CYS A 142 -2.10 1.85 -3.96
CA CYS A 142 -1.87 1.97 -5.40
C CYS A 142 -0.37 2.04 -5.70
N PHE A 143 0.13 1.12 -6.52
CA PHE A 143 1.47 1.16 -7.07
C PHE A 143 1.40 1.68 -8.51
N ASP A 144 2.01 2.82 -8.80
CA ASP A 144 2.05 3.43 -10.14
C ASP A 144 3.47 3.45 -10.71
N ASP A 145 3.61 3.81 -11.98
CA ASP A 145 4.89 3.98 -12.67
C ASP A 145 5.73 2.69 -12.74
N PHE A 146 5.09 1.53 -12.86
CA PHE A 146 5.74 0.23 -13.01
C PHE A 146 6.76 0.20 -14.15
N GLU A 147 6.47 0.84 -15.27
CA GLU A 147 7.36 0.93 -16.42
C GLU A 147 8.60 1.81 -16.18
N ARG A 148 8.62 2.57 -15.07
CA ARG A 148 9.72 3.45 -14.65
C ARG A 148 10.43 2.98 -13.38
N LYS A 149 10.10 1.79 -12.86
CA LYS A 149 10.77 1.15 -11.74
C LYS A 149 12.29 1.05 -11.98
N SER A 150 13.10 1.31 -10.95
CA SER A 150 14.56 1.10 -11.01
C SER A 150 14.91 -0.32 -11.48
N LYS A 151 16.01 -0.45 -12.23
CA LYS A 151 16.56 -1.75 -12.65
C LYS A 151 17.10 -2.57 -11.47
N GLU A 152 17.38 -1.93 -10.35
CA GLU A 152 17.91 -2.56 -9.13
C GLU A 152 16.83 -3.33 -8.34
N ILE A 153 15.56 -3.01 -8.58
CA ILE A 153 14.44 -3.72 -7.96
C ILE A 153 14.09 -4.91 -8.86
N ASP A 154 14.24 -6.14 -8.38
CA ASP A 154 13.74 -7.30 -9.13
C ASP A 154 12.21 -7.28 -9.22
N LEU A 155 11.65 -7.65 -10.37
CA LEU A 155 10.21 -7.59 -10.59
C LEU A 155 9.47 -8.66 -9.76
N ASN A 156 10.04 -9.85 -9.60
CA ASN A 156 9.44 -10.90 -8.78
C ASN A 156 9.50 -10.54 -7.30
N ASP A 157 10.59 -9.92 -6.85
CA ASP A 157 10.70 -9.41 -5.47
C ASP A 157 9.64 -8.35 -5.20
N LEU A 158 9.41 -7.43 -6.15
CA LEU A 158 8.34 -6.44 -6.03
C LEU A 158 6.95 -7.09 -5.98
N PHE A 159 6.67 -8.07 -6.83
CA PHE A 159 5.39 -8.80 -6.78
C PHE A 159 5.22 -9.60 -5.49
N GLY A 160 6.30 -10.21 -4.99
CA GLY A 160 6.33 -10.88 -3.70
C GLY A 160 5.98 -9.93 -2.57
N PHE A 161 6.61 -8.75 -2.56
CA PHE A 161 6.35 -7.68 -1.60
C PHE A 161 4.88 -7.23 -1.62
N ILE A 162 4.32 -6.93 -2.80
CA ILE A 162 2.91 -6.52 -2.95
C ILE A 162 1.96 -7.61 -2.46
N THR A 163 2.23 -8.87 -2.82
CA THR A 163 1.44 -10.03 -2.38
C THR A 163 1.46 -10.16 -0.86
N GLN A 164 2.64 -10.00 -0.25
CA GLN A 164 2.80 -10.09 1.19
C GLN A 164 2.12 -8.93 1.93
N LEU A 165 2.07 -7.73 1.36
CA LEU A 165 1.26 -6.64 1.90
C LEU A 165 -0.22 -7.05 1.92
N SER A 166 -0.75 -7.53 0.79
CA SER A 166 -2.16 -7.93 0.69
C SER A 166 -2.51 -9.06 1.68
N LEU A 167 -1.70 -10.12 1.75
CA LEU A 167 -1.95 -11.26 2.63
C LEU A 167 -1.81 -10.94 4.12
N ASN A 168 -0.84 -10.11 4.50
CA ASN A 168 -0.55 -9.83 5.91
C ASN A 168 -1.38 -8.69 6.52
N PHE A 169 -1.89 -7.79 5.67
CA PHE A 169 -2.59 -6.58 6.12
C PHE A 169 -4.01 -6.44 5.57
N GLY A 170 -4.45 -7.33 4.68
CA GLY A 170 -5.79 -7.24 4.07
C GLY A 170 -5.96 -6.03 3.15
N VAL A 171 -4.85 -5.42 2.70
CA VAL A 171 -4.88 -4.31 1.74
C VAL A 171 -5.17 -4.80 0.32
N ARG A 172 -5.86 -3.94 -0.42
CA ARG A 172 -6.25 -4.09 -1.83
C ARG A 172 -5.33 -3.32 -2.75
#